data_AF-A0A1I7UZA9-F1
#
_entry.id   AF-A0A1I7UZA9-F1
#
_cell.length_a   1.000
_cell.length_b   1.000
_cell.length_c   1.000
_cell.angle_alpha   90.00
_cell.angle_beta   90.00
_cell.angle_gamma   90.00
#
_symmetry.space_group_name_H-M   'P 1'
#
loop_
_entity.id
_entity.type
_entity.pdbx_description
1 polymer ?
#
loop_
_entity_poly.entity_id
_entity_poly.type
_entity_poly.pdbx_seq_one_letter_code
_entity_poly.pdbx_strand_id
1 'polypeptide(L)'
;MCERDDCMSLMSRRTGQTIVCAWLSETNPPTLRDLTGSYTLPCPLPSQSTTTINAERNDLYLFHLQFDGTSNRVKCSRMTPIPGVLYPVYRKILDEFRDSRNQAARRTRK
;
A
#
# COMPACT_ATOMS: atom_id res chain seq x y z
N MET A 1 17.83 1.43 10.10
CA MET A 1 16.93 0.26 10.09
C MET A 1 15.84 0.55 9.09
N CYS A 2 15.77 -0.20 7.98
CA CYS A 2 14.69 -0.03 7.01
C CYS A 2 13.43 -0.68 7.61
N GLU A 3 12.52 0.14 8.12
CA GLU A 3 11.20 -0.29 8.60
C GLU A 3 10.44 -0.92 7.42
N ARG A 4 10.55 -2.25 7.31
CA ARG A 4 9.57 -3.08 6.62
C ARG A 4 8.23 -2.83 7.30
N ASP A 5 7.21 -2.56 6.51
CA ASP A 5 5.80 -2.53 6.91
C ASP A 5 5.24 -1.25 7.56
N ASP A 6 5.51 -0.08 6.99
CA ASP A 6 4.51 0.98 7.16
C ASP A 6 3.44 0.85 6.08
N CYS A 7 2.25 0.41 6.50
CA CYS A 7 0.98 0.81 5.90
C CYS A 7 0.74 2.32 6.12
N MET A 8 1.71 3.12 5.69
CA MET A 8 1.67 4.57 5.63
C MET A 8 0.75 4.98 4.48
N SER A 9 0.05 6.08 4.69
CA SER A 9 -0.72 6.76 3.64
C SER A 9 0.15 6.98 2.41
N LEU A 10 -0.42 6.72 1.23
CA LEU A 10 0.21 6.99 -0.07
C LEU A 10 0.80 8.40 -0.16
N MET A 11 0.15 9.37 0.49
CA MET A 11 0.52 10.79 0.46
C MET A 11 1.68 11.16 1.40
N SER A 12 2.05 10.26 2.32
CA SER A 12 3.00 10.59 3.40
C SER A 12 4.45 10.13 3.13
N ARG A 13 4.70 9.33 2.10
CA ARG A 13 6.04 8.77 1.83
C ARG A 13 6.79 9.51 0.73
N ARG A 14 8.10 9.64 0.94
CA ARG A 14 9.02 10.33 0.03
C ARG A 14 10.05 9.39 -0.60
N THR A 15 10.54 8.37 0.14
CA THR A 15 11.60 7.45 -0.33
C THR A 15 11.42 6.04 0.29
N GLY A 16 11.87 4.99 -0.41
CA GLY A 16 11.96 3.62 0.12
C GLY A 16 10.86 2.65 -0.33
N GLN A 17 10.89 1.43 0.21
CA GLN A 17 9.86 0.40 -0.01
C GLN A 17 8.71 0.56 0.99
N THR A 18 7.48 0.35 0.53
CA THR A 18 6.29 0.42 1.35
C THR A 18 5.25 -0.58 0.90
N ILE A 19 4.47 -1.09 1.85
CA ILE A 19 3.26 -1.84 1.58
C ILE A 19 2.07 -0.92 1.82
N VAL A 20 1.16 -0.83 0.86
CA VAL A 20 -0.05 -0.02 0.94
C VAL A 20 -1.26 -0.92 0.75
N CYS A 21 -2.24 -0.80 1.64
CA CYS A 21 -3.56 -1.34 1.47
C CYS A 21 -4.44 -0.28 0.79
N ALA A 22 -4.85 -0.52 -0.45
CA ALA A 22 -5.63 0.45 -1.24
C ALA A 22 -6.60 -0.24 -2.19
N TRP A 23 -7.65 0.48 -2.56
CA TRP A 23 -8.59 0.10 -3.62
C TRP A 23 -8.03 0.47 -4.98
N LEU A 24 -8.13 -0.44 -5.94
CA LEU A 24 -7.76 -0.18 -7.32
C LEU A 24 -8.91 0.51 -8.05
N SER A 25 -8.85 1.84 -8.18
CA SER A 25 -9.92 2.64 -8.78
C SER A 25 -9.89 2.66 -10.31
N GLU A 26 -8.71 2.55 -10.92
CA GLU A 26 -8.50 2.50 -12.37
C GLU A 26 -7.30 1.59 -12.67
N THR A 27 -7.27 0.98 -13.85
CA THR A 27 -6.22 0.04 -14.25
C THR A 27 -5.25 0.62 -15.28
N ASN A 28 -5.63 1.68 -16.01
CA ASN A 28 -4.78 2.31 -17.01
C ASN A 28 -5.09 3.82 -17.18
N PRO A 29 -4.26 4.74 -16.66
CA PRO A 29 -3.18 4.48 -15.71
C PRO A 29 -3.73 3.94 -14.38
N PRO A 30 -2.95 3.16 -13.61
CA PRO A 30 -3.46 2.59 -12.37
C PRO A 30 -3.69 3.67 -11.31
N THR A 31 -4.91 3.80 -10.80
CA THR A 31 -5.23 4.76 -9.73
C THR A 31 -5.54 4.01 -8.45
N LEU A 32 -4.73 4.24 -7.41
CA LEU A 32 -4.92 3.67 -6.08
C LEU A 32 -5.70 4.66 -5.21
N ARG A 33 -6.69 4.17 -4.46
CA ARG A 33 -7.40 4.98 -3.47
C ARG A 33 -7.21 4.36 -2.10
N ASP A 34 -6.77 5.14 -1.13
CA ASP A 34 -6.77 4.75 0.28
C ASP A 34 -7.70 5.70 1.07
N LEU A 35 -7.70 5.60 2.41
CA LEU A 35 -8.51 6.46 3.27
C LEU A 35 -8.03 7.93 3.31
N THR A 36 -6.84 8.21 2.78
CA THR A 36 -6.22 9.54 2.80
C THR A 36 -6.32 10.26 1.46
N GLY A 37 -6.63 9.55 0.38
CA GLY A 37 -6.84 10.14 -0.93
C GLY A 37 -6.65 9.14 -2.06
N SER A 38 -6.51 9.67 -3.27
CA SER A 38 -6.21 8.90 -4.47
C SER A 38 -4.83 9.26 -4.99
N TYR A 39 -4.10 8.28 -5.49
CA TYR A 39 -2.79 8.42 -6.09
C TYR A 39 -2.71 7.62 -7.39
N THR A 40 -2.45 8.31 -8.50
CA THR A 40 -2.25 7.67 -9.80
C THR A 40 -0.79 7.24 -9.93
N LEU A 41 -0.58 5.93 -10.13
CA LEU A 41 0.74 5.37 -10.33
C LEU A 41 1.26 5.79 -11.71
N PRO A 42 2.49 6.33 -11.79
CA PRO A 42 3.11 6.73 -13.06
C PRO A 42 3.60 5.52 -13.87
N CYS A 43 3.62 4.32 -13.27
CA CYS A 43 4.03 3.08 -13.92
C CYS A 43 2.85 2.10 -14.00
N PRO A 44 2.83 1.18 -14.99
CA PRO A 44 1.85 0.11 -15.03
C PRO A 44 1.96 -0.80 -13.81
N LEU A 45 0.88 -1.50 -13.48
CA LEU A 45 0.91 -2.57 -12.49
C LEU A 45 1.87 -3.67 -12.96
N PRO A 46 2.56 -4.37 -12.03
CA PRO A 46 3.42 -5.49 -12.39
C PRO A 46 2.62 -6.46 -13.26
N SER A 47 3.16 -6.72 -14.45
CA SER A 47 2.55 -7.53 -15.52
C SER A 47 1.82 -8.76 -14.96
N GLN A 48 0.61 -9.00 -15.45
CA GLN A 48 -0.28 -10.14 -15.18
C GLN A 48 0.33 -11.51 -15.62
N SER A 49 1.64 -11.61 -15.75
CA SER A 49 2.36 -12.67 -16.47
C SER A 49 2.69 -13.89 -15.63
N THR A 50 2.61 -13.84 -14.30
CA THR A 50 2.98 -15.02 -13.48
C THR A 50 2.07 -15.27 -12.29
N THR A 51 1.09 -14.41 -12.02
CA THR A 51 0.06 -14.66 -11.02
C THR A 51 -1.27 -14.20 -11.60
N THR A 52 -2.24 -15.12 -11.67
CA THR A 52 -3.66 -14.95 -11.98
C THR A 52 -4.33 -13.89 -11.10
N ILE A 53 -3.95 -12.63 -11.25
CA ILE A 53 -4.59 -11.51 -10.59
C ILE A 53 -5.27 -10.70 -11.69
N ASN A 54 -6.52 -11.06 -11.98
CA ASN A 54 -7.42 -10.18 -12.70
C ASN A 54 -7.60 -8.95 -11.83
N ALA A 55 -6.89 -7.88 -12.15
CA ALA A 55 -6.94 -6.64 -11.38
C ALA A 55 -8.31 -6.01 -11.59
N GLU A 56 -9.25 -6.32 -10.70
CA GLU A 56 -10.61 -5.82 -10.76
C GLU A 56 -10.71 -4.42 -10.14
N ARG A 57 -11.50 -3.57 -10.81
CA ARG A 57 -11.78 -2.22 -10.36
C ARG A 57 -12.60 -2.29 -9.07
N ASN A 58 -12.29 -1.40 -8.14
CA ASN A 58 -12.88 -1.28 -6.80
C ASN A 58 -12.54 -2.41 -5.83
N ASP A 59 -11.69 -3.34 -6.22
CA ASP A 59 -11.17 -4.35 -5.30
C ASP A 59 -10.00 -3.83 -4.48
N LEU A 60 -9.80 -4.50 -3.34
CA LEU A 60 -8.78 -4.14 -2.37
C LEU A 60 -7.54 -5.02 -2.55
N TYR A 61 -6.37 -4.38 -2.55
CA TYR A 61 -5.10 -5.06 -2.71
C TYR A 61 -4.05 -4.55 -1.73
N LEU A 62 -3.08 -5.42 -1.44
CA LEU A 62 -1.79 -5.04 -0.86
C LEU A 62 -0.81 -4.75 -2.01
N PHE A 63 -0.40 -3.50 -2.13
CA PHE A 63 0.57 -3.03 -3.10
C PHE A 63 1.94 -2.88 -2.45
N HIS A 64 2.96 -3.52 -3.03
CA HIS A 64 4.35 -3.29 -2.65
C HIS A 64 4.97 -2.26 -3.59
N LEU A 65 5.06 -1.02 -3.11
CA LEU A 65 5.53 0.14 -3.85
C LEU A 65 6.97 0.49 -3.45
N GLN A 66 7.78 0.90 -4.42
CA GLN A 66 9.13 1.39 -4.22
C GLN A 66 9.23 2.83 -4.73
N PHE A 67 9.56 3.75 -3.83
CA PHE A 67 9.74 5.18 -4.09
C PHE A 67 11.24 5.47 -4.19
N ASP A 68 11.71 5.93 -5.35
CA ASP A 68 13.14 6.18 -5.60
C ASP A 68 13.65 7.50 -4.99
N GLY A 69 12.76 8.34 -4.47
CA GLY A 69 13.09 9.53 -3.68
C GLY A 69 13.74 10.70 -4.42
N THR A 70 14.31 10.44 -5.58
CA THR A 70 15.02 11.40 -6.45
C THR A 70 14.20 11.72 -7.69
N SER A 71 13.31 10.82 -8.08
CA SER A 71 12.37 10.96 -9.18
C SER A 71 10.98 10.63 -8.66
N ASN A 72 9.92 11.26 -9.17
CA ASN A 72 8.51 10.84 -8.97
C ASN A 72 8.21 9.43 -9.56
N ARG A 73 9.23 8.58 -9.69
CA ARG A 73 9.14 7.21 -10.17
C ARG A 73 8.80 6.32 -8.98
N VAL A 74 7.53 5.95 -8.93
CA VAL A 74 7.04 4.88 -8.05
C VAL A 74 6.98 3.62 -8.89
N LYS A 75 7.56 2.53 -8.39
CA LYS A 75 7.45 1.20 -9.01
C LYS A 75 6.58 0.31 -8.15
N CYS A 76 5.52 -0.25 -8.73
CA CYS A 76 4.80 -1.36 -8.11
C CYS A 76 5.50 -2.67 -8.44
N SER A 77 6.02 -3.35 -7.42
CA SER A 77 6.79 -4.60 -7.58
C SER A 77 5.95 -5.86 -7.36
N ARG A 78 4.91 -5.75 -6.53
CA ARG A 78 3.99 -6.85 -6.23
C ARG A 78 2.62 -6.29 -5.88
N MET A 79 1.58 -7.00 -6.29
CA MET A 79 0.20 -6.76 -5.90
C MET A 79 -0.37 -8.09 -5.37
N THR A 80 -1.11 -8.04 -4.26
CA THR A 80 -1.77 -9.24 -3.70
C THR A 80 -3.24 -8.91 -3.43
N PRO A 81 -4.20 -9.65 -4.01
CA PRO A 81 -5.62 -9.43 -3.75
C PRO A 81 -5.94 -9.72 -2.29
N ILE A 82 -6.79 -8.88 -1.69
CA ILE A 82 -7.39 -9.14 -0.38
C ILE A 82 -8.84 -9.57 -0.63
N PRO A 83 -9.19 -10.85 -0.37
CA PRO A 83 -10.58 -11.28 -0.43
C PRO A 83 -11.45 -10.39 0.46
N GLY A 84 -12.56 -9.87 -0.08
CA GLY A 84 -13.42 -8.91 0.64
C GLY A 84 -13.88 -9.41 2.00
N VAL A 85 -14.10 -10.72 2.14
CA VAL A 85 -14.46 -11.39 3.41
C VAL A 85 -13.40 -11.23 4.50
N LEU A 86 -12.13 -11.11 4.12
CA LEU A 86 -11.00 -10.95 5.02
C LEU A 86 -10.71 -9.47 5.34
N TYR A 87 -11.33 -8.53 4.64
CA TYR A 87 -11.07 -7.10 4.84
C TYR A 87 -11.23 -6.64 6.30
N PRO A 88 -12.30 -7.01 7.04
CA PRO A 88 -12.44 -6.61 8.44
C PRO A 88 -11.31 -7.14 9.33
N VAL A 89 -10.82 -8.35 9.04
CA VAL A 89 -9.71 -8.99 9.76
C VAL A 89 -8.41 -8.23 9.50
N TYR A 90 -8.08 -7.98 8.23
CA TYR A 90 -6.91 -7.20 7.85
C TYR A 90 -6.94 -5.79 8.45
N ARG A 91 -8.09 -5.12 8.41
CA ARG A 91 -8.26 -3.79 9.00
C ARG A 91 -7.98 -3.80 10.50
N LYS A 92 -8.56 -4.75 11.23
CA LYS A 92 -8.36 -4.87 12.68
C LYS A 92 -6.87 -5.09 13.02
N ILE A 93 -6.21 -6.02 12.33
CA ILE A 93 -4.78 -6.30 12.53
C ILE A 93 -3.93 -5.05 12.26
N LEU A 94 -4.25 -4.31 11.20
CA LEU A 94 -3.53 -3.08 10.85
C LEU A 94 -3.72 -1.97 11.89
N ASP A 95 -4.94 -1.79 12.38
CA ASP A 95 -5.23 -0.78 13.40
C ASP A 95 -4.55 -1.13 14.73
N GLU A 96 -4.59 -2.40 15.15
CA GLU A 96 -3.87 -2.89 16.34
C GLU A 96 -2.35 -2.70 16.21
N PHE A 97 -1.77 -2.99 15.04
CA PHE A 97 -0.36 -2.79 14.78
C PHE A 97 0.04 -1.31 14.86
N ARG A 98 -0.78 -0.42 14.26
CA ARG A 98 -0.56 1.04 14.31
C ARG A 98 -0.61 1.57 15.74
N ASP A 99 -1.58 1.12 16.53
CA ASP A 99 -1.71 1.51 17.93
C ASP A 99 -0.51 1.04 18.75
N SER A 100 -0.07 -0.20 18.57
CA SER A 100 1.14 -0.73 19.21
C SER A 100 2.38 0.10 18.88
N ARG A 101 2.58 0.44 17.59
CA ARG A 101 3.71 1.28 17.15
C ARG A 101 3.64 2.68 17.75
N ASN A 102 2.47 3.31 17.75
CA ASN A 102 2.26 4.64 18.33
C ASN A 102 2.51 4.64 19.85
N GLN A 103 2.12 3.59 20.55
CA GLN A 103 2.41 3.41 21.98
C GLN A 103 3.92 3.24 22.22
N ALA A 104 4.60 2.42 21.41
CA ALA A 104 6.05 2.23 21.50
C ALA A 104 6.81 3.55 21.28
N ALA A 105 6.43 4.32 20.25
CA ALA A 105 7.02 5.64 19.96
C ALA A 105 6.77 6.69 21.04
N ARG A 106 5.65 6.60 21.78
CA ARG A 106 5.38 7.46 22.94
C ARG A 106 6.22 7.08 24.16
N ARG A 107 6.50 5.80 24.36
CA ARG A 107 7.33 5.31 25.48
C ARG A 107 8.80 5.72 25.35
N THR A 108 9.34 5.76 24.14
CA THR A 108 10.72 6.20 23.88
C THR A 108 10.94 7.72 23.93
N ARG A 109 9.87 8.52 24.02
CA ARG A 109 9.94 9.99 24.15
C ARG A 109 9.79 10.49 25.59
N LYS A 110 9.54 9.60 26.56
CA LYS A 110 9.61 9.88 27.99
C LYS A 110 10.93 9.39 28.55
#